data_AF-A0A841E7M1-F1
#
_entry.id   AF-A0A841E7M1-F1
#
_cell.length_a   1.000
_cell.length_b   1.000
_cell.length_c   1.000
_cell.angle_alpha   90.00
_cell.angle_beta   90.00
_cell.angle_gamma   90.00
#
_symmetry.space_group_name_H-M   'P 1'
#
loop_
_entity.id
_entity.type
_entity.pdbx_description
1 polymer ?
#
loop_
_entity_poly.entity_id
_entity_poly.type
_entity_poly.pdbx_seq_one_letter_code
_entity_poly.pdbx_strand_id
1 'polypeptide(L)' 'MAQGSDKHGPKLDDEIEREMQGVLKGDKPTRVQEEQEPEPTVTDEGEAATDPAAIDDDAELPEDERRGR' A
#
# COMPACT_ATOMS: atom_id res chain seq x y z
N MET A 1 35.03 -13.63 -10.02
CA MET A 1 33.64 -13.32 -9.62
C MET A 1 33.39 -14.15 -8.37
N ALA A 2 33.19 -13.53 -7.21
CA ALA A 2 32.81 -14.24 -5.99
C ALA A 2 31.30 -14.48 -6.07
N GLN A 3 30.91 -15.70 -6.43
CA GLN A 3 29.53 -16.12 -6.61
C GLN A 3 29.08 -16.78 -5.30
N GLY A 4 28.84 -15.98 -4.26
CA GLY A 4 28.44 -16.51 -2.95
C GLY A 4 28.30 -15.44 -1.87
N SER A 5 27.49 -15.75 -0.86
CA SER A 5 27.32 -14.94 0.34
C SER A 5 28.57 -15.07 1.22
N ASP A 6 29.10 -13.97 1.76
CA ASP A 6 30.25 -14.02 2.68
C ASP A 6 29.88 -14.69 4.03
N LYS A 7 28.57 -14.85 4.30
CA LYS A 7 28.06 -15.43 5.56
C LYS A 7 28.04 -16.96 5.58
N HIS A 8 27.99 -17.58 4.41
CA HIS A 8 27.77 -19.02 4.27
C HIS A 8 28.76 -19.59 3.26
N GLY A 9 29.19 -20.84 3.47
CA GLY A 9 30.04 -21.52 2.49
C GLY A 9 29.23 -21.89 1.23
N PRO A 10 29.89 -22.10 0.07
CA PRO A 10 29.21 -22.37 -1.20
C PRO A 10 28.20 -23.53 -1.13
N LYS A 11 28.54 -24.59 -0.40
CA LYS A 11 27.67 -25.76 -0.23
C LYS A 11 26.35 -25.45 0.49
N LEU A 12 26.42 -24.56 1.48
CA LEU A 12 25.25 -24.15 2.26
C LEU A 12 24.37 -23.18 1.47
N ASP A 13 24.99 -22.28 0.70
CA ASP A 13 24.27 -21.42 -0.24
C ASP A 13 23.51 -22.25 -1.29
N ASP A 14 24.15 -23.26 -1.87
CA ASP A 14 23.50 -24.17 -2.84
C ASP A 14 22.31 -24.93 -2.23
N GLU A 15 22.39 -25.27 -0.93
CA GLU A 15 21.32 -25.94 -0.21
C GLU A 15 20.13 -25.02 0.01
N ILE A 16 20.39 -23.80 0.50
CA ILE A 16 19.38 -22.76 0.70
C ILE A 16 18.70 -22.41 -0.63
N GLU A 17 19.46 -22.27 -1.71
CA GLU A 17 18.90 -21.99 -3.03
C GLU A 17 17.94 -23.10 -3.48
N ARG A 18 18.31 -24.37 -3.30
CA ARG A 18 17.46 -25.51 -3.63
C ARG A 18 16.14 -25.50 -2.85
N GLU A 19 16.18 -25.19 -1.57
CA GLU A 19 14.98 -25.08 -0.73
C GLU A 19 14.07 -23.93 -1.19
N MET A 20 14.64 -22.75 -1.43
CA MET A 20 13.88 -21.57 -1.86
C MET A 20 13.28 -21.75 -3.26
N GLN A 21 14.00 -22.38 -4.20
CA GLN A 21 13.48 -22.63 -5.54
C GLN A 21 12.24 -23.54 -5.54
N GLY A 22 12.11 -24.47 -4.59
CA GLY A 22 10.91 -25.29 -4.45
C GLY A 22 9.66 -24.46 -4.08
N VAL A 23 9.84 -23.41 -3.28
CA VAL A 23 8.76 -22.49 -2.90
C VAL A 23 8.43 -21.53 -4.04
N LEU A 24 9.43 -20.96 -4.70
CA LEU A 24 9.26 -19.95 -5.76
C LEU A 24 8.73 -20.51 -7.08
N LYS A 25 9.06 -21.77 -7.43
CA LYS A 25 8.62 -22.41 -8.67
C LYS A 25 7.25 -23.08 -8.56
N GLY A 26 6.66 -23.15 -7.37
CA GLY A 26 5.31 -23.66 -7.21
C GLY A 26 4.29 -22.71 -7.83
N ASP A 27 3.26 -23.24 -8.48
CA ASP A 27 2.12 -22.48 -9.07
C ASP A 27 1.22 -21.77 -8.02
N LYS A 28 1.72 -21.56 -6.80
CA LYS A 28 0.97 -20.94 -5.70
C LYS A 28 1.63 -19.61 -5.30
N PRO A 29 0.83 -18.58 -4.98
CA PRO A 29 1.36 -17.30 -4.55
C PRO A 29 2.21 -17.49 -3.29
N THR A 30 3.45 -17.03 -3.36
CA THR A 30 4.43 -17.08 -2.24
C THR A 30 4.34 -15.84 -1.35
N ARG A 31 3.59 -14.82 -1.79
CA ARG A 31 3.31 -13.58 -1.06
C ARG A 31 1.81 -13.33 -1.02
N VAL A 32 1.33 -12.81 0.11
CA VAL A 32 -0.04 -12.30 0.25
C VAL A 32 -0.18 -10.99 -0.52
N GLN A 33 -1.28 -10.83 -1.25
CA GLN A 33 -1.66 -9.53 -1.83
C GLN A 33 -2.14 -8.65 -0.69
N GLU A 34 -1.40 -7.57 -0.41
CA GLU A 34 -1.84 -6.55 0.53
C GLU A 34 -2.83 -5.65 -0.22
N GLU A 35 -4.10 -5.64 0.19
CA GLU A 35 -5.08 -4.68 -0.32
C GLU A 35 -4.61 -3.29 0.10
N GLN A 36 -4.05 -2.53 -0.85
CA GLN A 36 -3.64 -1.15 -0.59
C GLN A 36 -4.88 -0.26 -0.67
N GLU A 37 -5.26 0.34 0.45
CA GLU A 37 -6.22 1.43 0.46
C GLU A 37 -5.60 2.62 -0.31
N PRO A 38 -6.32 3.22 -1.27
CA PRO A 38 -5.81 4.39 -1.98
C PRO A 38 -5.58 5.54 -1.00
N GLU A 39 -4.53 6.33 -1.21
CA GLU A 39 -4.32 7.55 -0.44
C GLU A 39 -5.55 8.49 -0.58
N PRO A 40 -6.00 9.12 0.50
CA PRO A 40 -7.14 10.03 0.43
C PRO A 40 -6.80 11.25 -0.42
N THR A 41 -7.77 11.75 -1.17
CA THR A 41 -7.66 13.07 -1.82
C THR A 41 -7.58 14.15 -0.74
N VAL A 42 -6.89 15.26 -1.03
CA VAL A 42 -6.71 16.37 -0.09
C VAL A 42 -7.47 17.62 -0.52
N THR A 43 -7.86 18.46 0.45
CA THR A 43 -8.41 19.81 0.23
C THR A 43 -7.32 20.78 -0.25
N ASP A 44 -7.69 21.99 -0.64
CA ASP A 44 -6.75 23.06 -1.01
C ASP A 44 -5.83 23.46 0.17
N GLU A 45 -6.29 23.27 1.41
CA GLU A 45 -5.57 23.48 2.67
C GLU A 45 -4.65 22.30 3.04
N GLY A 46 -4.73 21.19 2.29
CA GLY A 46 -3.90 20.00 2.46
C GLY A 46 -4.43 18.99 3.49
N GLU A 47 -5.68 19.12 3.91
CA GLU A 47 -6.34 18.19 4.82
C GLU A 47 -6.92 17.01 4.05
N ALA A 48 -6.96 15.80 4.64
CA ALA A 48 -7.56 14.65 3.96
C ALA A 48 -9.07 14.90 3.80
N ALA A 49 -9.61 14.73 2.59
CA ALA A 49 -11.04 14.89 2.31
C ALA A 49 -11.92 13.83 3.01
N THR A 50 -11.29 12.80 3.61
CA THR A 50 -11.95 11.81 4.47
C THR A 50 -11.94 12.21 5.94
N ASP A 51 -11.25 13.29 6.33
CA ASP A 51 -11.25 13.82 7.68
C ASP A 51 -12.63 14.42 7.99
N PRO A 52 -13.31 13.99 9.08
CA PRO A 52 -14.57 14.60 9.50
C PRO A 52 -14.52 16.13 9.60
N ALA A 53 -13.38 16.70 9.99
CA ALA A 53 -13.22 18.15 10.10
C ALA A 53 -13.26 18.87 8.74
N ALA A 54 -12.81 18.21 7.66
CA ALA A 54 -12.81 18.77 6.31
C ALA A 54 -14.20 18.67 5.63
N ILE A 55 -15.04 17.71 6.06
CA ILE A 55 -16.38 17.47 5.48
C ILE A 55 -17.38 18.55 5.91
N ASP A 56 -17.20 19.14 7.10
CA ASP A 56 -18.12 20.18 7.61
C ASP A 56 -17.98 21.53 6.88
N ASP A 57 -16.85 21.81 6.22
CA ASP A 57 -16.59 23.09 5.52
C ASP A 57 -17.33 23.17 4.17
N ASP A 58 -17.51 22.04 3.47
CA ASP A 58 -18.21 21.95 2.17
C ASP A 58 -19.75 21.98 2.31
N ALA A 59 -20.27 21.99 3.55
CA ALA A 59 -21.70 21.96 3.84
C ALA A 59 -22.39 23.34 3.78
N GLU A 60 -21.69 24.44 3.46
CA GLU A 60 -22.33 25.72 3.14
C GLU A 60 -22.88 25.73 1.71
N LEU A 61 -23.93 24.94 1.49
CA LEU A 61 -24.82 25.12 0.34
C LEU A 61 -25.31 26.58 0.31
N PRO A 62 -25.29 27.26 -0.86
CA PRO A 62 -25.61 28.67 -0.95
C PRO A 62 -27.01 28.96 -0.39
N GLU A 63 -27.13 30.04 0.38
CA GLU A 63 -28.34 30.47 1.10
C GLU A 63 -29.55 30.84 0.19
N ASP A 64 -29.49 30.55 -1.12
CA ASP A 64 -30.46 31.03 -2.13
C ASP A 64 -31.82 30.31 -2.12
N GLU A 65 -32.05 29.36 -1.21
CA GLU A 65 -33.37 28.71 -1.02
C GLU A 65 -34.05 29.01 0.33
N ARG A 66 -33.45 29.86 1.19
CA ARG A 66 -34.07 30.27 2.46
C ARG A 66 -34.78 31.62 2.30
N ARG A 67 -36.09 31.56 2.02
CA ARG A 67 -37.09 32.66 2.09
C ARG A 67 -37.47 33.28 0.74
N GLY A 68 -38.05 32.44 -0.13
CA GLY A 68 -39.25 32.82 -0.87
C GLY A 68 -40.50 32.55 -0.03
N ARG A 69 -41.01 33.58 0.68
CA ARG A 69 -42.41 33.66 1.12
C ARG A 69 -42.87 35.10 1.03
#